data_AF-A0A975JF54-F1
#
_entry.id   AF-A0A975JF54-F1
#
_cell.length_a   1.000
_cell.length_b   1.000
_cell.length_c   1.000
_cell.angle_alpha   90.00
_cell.angle_beta   90.00
_cell.angle_gamma   90.00
#
_symmetry.space_group_name_H-M   'P 1'
#
loop_
_entity.id
_entity.type
_entity.pdbx_description
1 polymer ?
#
loop_
_entity_poly.entity_id
_entity_poly.type
_entity_poly.pdbx_seq_one_letter_code
_entity_poly.pdbx_strand_id
1 'polypeptide(L)'
;MSVGQVSSLVQRKARSGRESYDARAMTLARALRLTLARTAERRMALSVSVIGQTRSTVRGVDVAAALGDDLLLLLLEGGAGRVGLAALDADLAMGLVQAQTTGRIKPAEMNRPFTATDAALCAPLVEDLLTNGAPLPDDAREGALLAGWRFGVRADGLRTACLALDMPDYDVLTLSLDLAAGAGRGG
;
A
#
# COMPACT_ATOMS: atom_id res chain seq x y z
N MET A 1 3.63 -35.47 -43.65
CA MET A 1 2.93 -34.33 -43.02
C MET A 1 3.40 -34.24 -41.58
N SER A 2 4.02 -33.11 -41.21
CA SER A 2 5.08 -33.04 -40.18
C SER A 2 4.56 -32.76 -38.76
N VAL A 3 5.13 -33.49 -37.80
CA VAL A 3 4.92 -33.46 -36.34
C VAL A 3 5.14 -32.06 -35.70
N GLY A 4 5.74 -31.11 -36.43
CA GLY A 4 6.02 -29.74 -35.94
C GLY A 4 4.80 -28.81 -35.81
N GLN A 5 3.69 -29.05 -36.53
CA GLN A 5 2.49 -28.18 -36.46
C GLN A 5 1.60 -28.44 -35.23
N VAL A 6 1.67 -29.64 -34.64
CA VAL A 6 0.85 -30.00 -33.47
C VAL A 6 1.48 -29.43 -32.18
N SER A 7 2.81 -29.40 -32.11
CA SER A 7 3.56 -28.82 -30.97
C SER A 7 3.30 -27.31 -30.81
N SER A 8 3.24 -26.55 -31.91
CA SER A 8 3.01 -25.10 -31.88
C SER A 8 1.59 -24.72 -31.44
N LEU A 9 0.58 -25.54 -31.75
CA LEU A 9 -0.81 -25.32 -31.33
C LEU A 9 -1.05 -25.63 -29.85
N VAL A 10 -0.42 -26.69 -29.33
CA VAL A 10 -0.48 -27.04 -27.90
C VAL A 10 0.22 -25.98 -27.05
N GLN A 11 1.40 -25.50 -27.48
CA GLN A 11 2.12 -24.43 -26.79
C GLN A 11 1.35 -23.11 -26.81
N ARG A 12 0.70 -22.75 -27.93
CA ARG A 12 -0.11 -21.52 -28.01
C ARG A 12 -1.34 -21.58 -27.11
N LYS A 13 -2.02 -22.72 -27.05
CA LYS A 13 -3.21 -22.91 -26.19
C LYS A 13 -2.86 -22.96 -24.70
N ALA A 14 -1.70 -23.51 -24.34
CA ALA A 14 -1.17 -23.47 -22.99
C ALA A 14 -0.80 -22.05 -22.55
N ARG A 15 -0.22 -21.23 -23.44
CA ARG A 15 0.12 -19.83 -23.19
C ARG A 15 -1.12 -18.95 -23.02
N SER A 16 -2.11 -19.06 -23.91
CA SER A 16 -3.38 -18.31 -23.78
C SER A 16 -4.17 -18.70 -22.52
N GLY A 17 -4.08 -19.97 -22.11
CA GLY A 17 -4.68 -20.46 -20.86
C GLY A 17 -4.00 -19.88 -19.62
N ARG A 18 -2.67 -19.76 -19.61
CA ARG A 18 -1.91 -19.11 -18.53
C ARG A 18 -2.17 -17.62 -18.45
N GLU A 19 -2.14 -16.91 -19.58
CA GLU A 19 -2.45 -15.47 -19.62
C GLU A 19 -3.89 -15.19 -19.14
N SER A 20 -4.85 -16.07 -19.46
CA SER A 20 -6.22 -15.96 -18.96
C SER A 20 -6.37 -16.30 -17.47
N TYR A 21 -5.54 -17.21 -16.96
CA TYR A 21 -5.50 -17.58 -15.54
C TYR A 21 -4.84 -16.47 -14.72
N ASP A 22 -3.68 -15.95 -15.15
CA ASP A 22 -2.98 -14.83 -14.53
C ASP A 22 -3.84 -13.56 -14.52
N ALA A 23 -4.64 -13.32 -15.57
CA ALA A 23 -5.59 -12.20 -15.60
C ALA A 23 -6.77 -12.33 -14.60
N ARG A 24 -7.07 -13.57 -14.16
CA ARG A 24 -8.14 -13.87 -13.20
C ARG A 24 -7.63 -14.06 -11.78
N ALA A 25 -6.34 -14.35 -11.61
CA ALA A 25 -5.71 -14.52 -10.31
C ALA A 25 -5.92 -13.26 -9.45
N MET A 26 -6.20 -13.49 -8.18
CA MET A 26 -6.18 -12.44 -7.17
C MET A 26 -4.72 -12.23 -6.75
N THR A 27 -4.06 -11.26 -7.35
CA THR A 27 -2.69 -10.86 -6.98
C THR A 27 -2.71 -9.89 -5.81
N LEU A 28 -1.58 -9.74 -5.11
CA LEU A 28 -1.36 -8.69 -4.11
C LEU A 28 -1.80 -7.31 -4.58
N ALA A 29 -1.44 -6.95 -5.81
CA ALA A 29 -1.78 -5.67 -6.41
C ALA A 29 -3.30 -5.46 -6.54
N ARG A 30 -4.01 -6.51 -6.99
CA ARG A 30 -5.45 -6.48 -7.11
C ARG A 30 -6.15 -6.46 -5.75
N ALA A 31 -5.63 -7.22 -4.79
CA ALA A 31 -6.12 -7.25 -3.41
C ALA A 31 -6.03 -5.86 -2.75
N LEU A 32 -4.88 -5.19 -2.85
CA LEU A 32 -4.69 -3.85 -2.30
C LEU A 32 -5.61 -2.82 -2.95
N ARG A 33 -5.72 -2.82 -4.29
CA ARG A 33 -6.63 -1.91 -5.01
C ARG A 33 -8.08 -2.07 -4.57
N LEU A 34 -8.56 -3.32 -4.50
CA LEU A 34 -9.94 -3.60 -4.10
C LEU A 34 -10.21 -3.25 -2.64
N THR A 35 -9.27 -3.60 -1.77
CA THR A 35 -9.42 -3.42 -0.32
C THR A 35 -9.36 -1.95 0.04
N LEU A 36 -8.44 -1.18 -0.53
CA LEU A 36 -8.31 0.24 -0.22
C LEU A 36 -9.60 1.00 -0.54
N ALA A 37 -10.15 0.82 -1.74
CA ALA A 37 -11.39 1.47 -2.14
C ALA A 37 -12.54 1.12 -1.19
N ARG A 38 -12.67 -0.16 -0.83
CA ARG A 38 -13.72 -0.64 0.10
C ARG A 38 -13.54 -0.13 1.52
N THR A 39 -12.31 -0.08 2.01
CA THR A 39 -12.01 0.36 3.38
C THR A 39 -12.19 1.86 3.51
N ALA A 40 -11.69 2.65 2.55
CA ALA A 40 -11.88 4.10 2.55
C ALA A 40 -13.37 4.48 2.48
N GLU A 41 -14.15 3.82 1.61
CA GLU A 41 -15.59 4.04 1.51
C GLU A 41 -16.31 3.71 2.83
N ARG A 42 -16.02 2.54 3.42
CA ARG A 42 -16.69 2.12 4.66
C ARG A 42 -16.31 2.95 5.88
N ARG A 43 -15.05 3.35 6.01
CA ARG A 43 -14.57 4.08 7.20
C ARG A 43 -14.87 5.57 7.13
N MET A 44 -14.85 6.15 5.92
CA MET A 44 -14.71 7.59 5.73
C MET A 44 -15.75 8.15 4.74
N ALA A 45 -16.59 7.31 4.13
CA ALA A 45 -17.44 7.67 2.99
C ALA A 45 -16.64 8.35 1.87
N LEU A 46 -15.39 7.89 1.68
CA LEU A 46 -14.44 8.47 0.75
C LEU A 46 -14.19 7.54 -0.43
N SER A 47 -14.50 8.03 -1.62
CA SER A 47 -14.11 7.39 -2.87
C SER A 47 -12.59 7.52 -3.08
N VAL A 48 -11.90 6.39 -3.13
CA VAL A 48 -10.45 6.29 -3.38
C VAL A 48 -10.20 5.30 -4.50
N SER A 49 -9.31 5.66 -5.42
CA SER A 49 -8.87 4.76 -6.48
C SER A 49 -7.34 4.67 -6.54
N VAL A 50 -6.81 3.46 -6.76
CA VAL A 50 -5.38 3.23 -6.99
C VAL A 50 -5.07 3.44 -8.47
N ILE A 51 -4.39 4.54 -8.78
CA ILE A 51 -3.98 4.94 -10.13
C ILE A 51 -2.57 4.46 -10.50
N GLY A 52 -1.75 4.10 -9.51
CA GLY A 52 -0.41 3.57 -9.70
C GLY A 52 -0.05 2.57 -8.61
N GLN A 53 0.74 1.56 -8.96
CA GLN A 53 1.29 0.62 -7.98
C GLN A 53 2.63 0.07 -8.45
N THR A 54 3.59 0.02 -7.54
CA THR A 54 4.86 -0.65 -7.74
C THR A 54 5.21 -1.53 -6.54
N ARG A 55 6.06 -2.52 -6.79
CA ARG A 55 6.69 -3.35 -5.77
C ARG A 55 8.17 -3.45 -6.07
N SER A 56 8.99 -3.25 -5.06
CA SER A 56 10.43 -3.44 -5.14
C SER A 56 10.97 -4.03 -3.84
N THR A 57 12.19 -4.55 -3.91
CA THR A 57 12.97 -4.90 -2.73
C THR A 57 14.07 -3.85 -2.58
N VAL A 58 14.20 -3.30 -1.38
CA VAL A 58 15.17 -2.24 -1.06
C VAL A 58 15.97 -2.68 0.16
N ARG A 59 17.30 -2.47 0.13
CA ARG A 59 18.13 -2.75 1.30
C ARG A 59 17.74 -1.83 2.45
N GLY A 60 17.78 -2.31 3.69
CA GLY A 60 17.42 -1.52 4.87
C GLY A 60 18.16 -0.17 4.95
N VAL A 61 19.43 -0.16 4.56
CA VAL A 61 20.27 1.05 4.51
C VAL A 61 19.84 2.06 3.44
N ASP A 62 19.13 1.62 2.40
CA ASP A 62 18.70 2.45 1.27
C ASP A 62 17.24 2.91 1.41
N VAL A 63 16.49 2.46 2.43
CA VAL A 63 15.08 2.81 2.62
C VAL A 63 14.88 4.33 2.72
N ALA A 64 15.78 5.03 3.40
CA ALA A 64 15.70 6.49 3.52
C ALA A 64 15.79 7.19 2.16
N ALA A 65 16.62 6.69 1.24
CA ALA A 65 16.78 7.28 -0.09
C ALA A 65 15.60 6.96 -1.02
N ALA A 66 14.84 5.90 -0.72
CA ALA A 66 13.64 5.53 -1.47
C ALA A 66 12.40 6.33 -1.03
N LEU A 67 12.46 7.02 0.11
CA LEU A 67 11.37 7.81 0.67
C LEU A 67 11.60 9.30 0.38
N GLY A 68 10.53 10.01 0.05
CA GLY A 68 10.57 11.47 -0.14
C GLY A 68 10.61 12.24 1.18
N ASP A 69 10.61 13.56 1.06
CA ASP A 69 10.48 14.47 2.20
C ASP A 69 9.01 14.66 2.60
N ASP A 70 8.79 15.25 3.79
CA ASP A 70 7.48 15.65 4.30
C ASP A 70 6.41 14.52 4.38
N LEU A 71 6.84 13.36 4.89
CA LEU A 71 6.00 12.19 5.06
C LEU A 71 5.41 12.10 6.48
N LEU A 72 4.16 11.67 6.58
CA LEU A 72 3.61 11.11 7.80
C LEU A 72 4.11 9.66 7.95
N LEU A 73 4.98 9.44 8.92
CA LEU A 73 5.65 8.14 9.13
C LEU A 73 5.02 7.37 10.29
N LEU A 74 4.46 6.20 9.97
CA LEU A 74 3.78 5.30 10.89
C LEU A 74 4.62 4.03 11.06
N LEU A 75 5.22 3.83 12.23
CA LEU A 75 5.88 2.57 12.55
C LEU A 75 4.82 1.51 12.85
N LEU A 76 4.97 0.37 12.18
CA LEU A 76 4.08 -0.77 12.30
C LEU A 76 4.77 -1.90 13.06
N GLU A 77 4.05 -2.52 13.96
CA GLU A 77 4.48 -3.71 14.71
C GLU A 77 3.90 -4.95 14.03
N GLY A 78 4.78 -5.89 13.70
CA GLY A 78 4.44 -7.19 13.14
C GLY A 78 4.70 -8.33 14.14
N GLY A 79 4.31 -9.54 13.75
CA GLY A 79 4.61 -10.74 14.54
C GLY A 79 6.11 -10.92 14.81
N ALA A 80 6.44 -11.48 15.98
CA ALA A 80 7.82 -11.72 16.44
C ALA A 80 8.69 -10.46 16.57
N GLY A 81 8.08 -9.30 16.87
CA GLY A 81 8.81 -8.05 17.12
C GLY A 81 9.31 -7.35 15.85
N ARG A 82 8.87 -7.81 14.67
CA ARG A 82 9.21 -7.18 13.39
C ARG A 82 8.68 -5.76 13.35
N VAL A 83 9.48 -4.84 12.79
CA VAL A 83 9.06 -3.46 12.56
C VAL A 83 8.89 -3.21 11.07
N GLY A 84 7.79 -2.55 10.71
CA GLY A 84 7.49 -2.08 9.38
C GLY A 84 7.26 -0.57 9.38
N LEU A 85 7.12 0.01 8.19
CA LEU A 85 6.88 1.44 8.01
C LEU A 85 5.78 1.64 6.97
N ALA A 86 4.75 2.40 7.34
CA ALA A 86 3.88 3.06 6.37
C ALA A 86 4.25 4.54 6.32
N ALA A 87 4.46 5.04 5.11
CA ALA A 87 4.73 6.44 4.85
C ALA A 87 3.62 6.99 3.96
N LEU A 88 3.00 8.09 4.37
CA LEU A 88 1.98 8.78 3.60
C LEU A 88 2.52 10.15 3.24
N ASP A 89 2.43 10.54 1.97
CA ASP A 89 2.71 11.90 1.60
C ASP A 89 1.69 12.89 2.18
N ALA A 90 2.02 14.17 2.01
CA ALA A 90 1.26 15.24 2.61
C ALA A 90 -0.17 15.35 2.10
N ASP A 91 -0.37 15.18 0.79
CA ASP A 91 -1.66 15.27 0.15
C ASP A 91 -2.58 14.13 0.63
N LEU A 92 -2.04 12.92 0.74
CA LEU A 92 -2.76 11.78 1.28
C LEU A 92 -3.08 11.98 2.76
N ALA A 93 -2.08 12.23 3.61
CA ALA A 93 -2.29 12.38 5.04
C ALA A 93 -3.29 13.49 5.37
N MET A 94 -3.15 14.66 4.76
CA MET A 94 -4.08 15.78 4.98
C MET A 94 -5.46 15.50 4.41
N GLY A 95 -5.57 14.86 3.24
CA GLY A 95 -6.84 14.45 2.66
C GLY A 95 -7.61 13.50 3.58
N LEU A 96 -6.92 12.52 4.17
CA LEU A 96 -7.52 11.59 5.13
C LEU A 96 -7.97 12.30 6.41
N VAL A 97 -7.13 13.17 6.98
CA VAL A 97 -7.50 13.98 8.16
C VAL A 97 -8.73 14.84 7.90
N GLN A 98 -8.80 15.51 6.75
CA GLN A 98 -9.94 16.35 6.38
C GLN A 98 -11.21 15.52 6.15
N ALA A 99 -11.11 14.38 5.47
CA ALA A 99 -12.23 13.48 5.28
C ALA A 99 -12.81 12.98 6.62
N GLN A 100 -11.96 12.60 7.58
CA GLN A 100 -12.40 12.16 8.91
C GLN A 100 -13.06 13.28 9.74
N THR A 101 -12.58 14.50 9.62
CA THR A 101 -12.98 15.61 10.50
C THR A 101 -14.08 16.48 9.91
N THR A 102 -14.13 16.62 8.59
CA THR A 102 -15.03 17.54 7.88
C THR A 102 -15.92 16.86 6.83
N GLY A 103 -15.64 15.59 6.48
CA GLY A 103 -16.35 14.85 5.43
C GLY A 103 -16.07 15.34 4.01
N ARG A 104 -15.07 16.22 3.81
CA ARG A 104 -14.68 16.74 2.49
C ARG A 104 -13.16 16.85 2.39
N ILE A 105 -12.64 16.81 1.16
CA ILE A 105 -11.23 17.05 0.86
C ILE A 105 -11.10 18.38 0.12
N LYS A 106 -10.09 19.16 0.49
CA LYS A 106 -9.61 20.35 -0.19
C LYS A 106 -8.13 20.17 -0.51
N PRO A 107 -7.59 20.89 -1.52
CA PRO A 107 -6.16 20.91 -1.78
C PRO A 107 -5.37 21.16 -0.49
N ALA A 108 -4.32 20.37 -0.27
CA ALA A 108 -3.52 20.51 0.93
C ALA A 108 -2.58 21.71 0.80
N GLU A 109 -2.49 22.50 1.86
CA GLU A 109 -1.38 23.42 2.10
C GLU A 109 -0.68 22.93 3.36
N MET A 110 0.52 22.36 3.21
CA MET A 110 1.32 21.94 4.35
C MET A 110 1.92 23.16 5.04
N ASN A 111 1.26 23.63 6.09
CA ASN A 111 1.70 24.77 6.88
C ASN A 111 2.19 24.37 8.29
N ARG A 112 2.24 23.05 8.59
CA ARG A 112 2.75 22.52 9.87
C ARG A 112 3.32 21.10 9.73
N PRO A 113 4.25 20.68 10.61
CA PRO A 113 4.64 19.28 10.74
C PRO A 113 3.49 18.38 11.19
N PHE A 114 3.55 17.10 10.81
CA PHE A 114 2.59 16.08 11.26
C PHE A 114 2.72 15.77 12.76
N THR A 115 1.57 15.55 13.39
CA THR A 115 1.43 15.31 14.82
C THR A 115 1.02 13.87 15.12
N ALA A 116 1.09 13.47 16.40
CA ALA A 116 0.57 12.18 16.85
C ALA A 116 -0.94 12.03 16.57
N THR A 117 -1.70 13.14 16.58
CA THR A 117 -3.12 13.14 16.22
C THR A 117 -3.33 12.83 14.74
N ASP A 118 -2.54 13.43 13.85
CA ASP A 118 -2.63 13.13 12.41
C ASP A 118 -2.33 11.64 12.16
N ALA A 119 -1.31 11.08 12.83
CA ALA A 119 -1.01 9.65 12.79
C ALA A 119 -2.19 8.78 13.27
N ALA A 120 -2.78 9.13 14.42
CA ALA A 120 -3.91 8.39 14.99
C ALA A 120 -5.17 8.42 14.09
N LEU A 121 -5.36 9.49 13.32
CA LEU A 121 -6.47 9.60 12.36
C LEU A 121 -6.24 8.78 11.09
N CYS A 122 -4.99 8.67 10.62
CA CYS A 122 -4.64 7.96 9.39
C CYS A 122 -4.39 6.46 9.59
N ALA A 123 -3.79 6.07 10.72
CA ALA A 123 -3.38 4.69 11.01
C ALA A 123 -4.48 3.63 10.82
N PRO A 124 -5.75 3.87 11.24
CA PRO A 124 -6.79 2.86 11.09
C PRO A 124 -7.10 2.48 9.62
N LEU A 125 -6.91 3.40 8.67
CA LEU A 125 -7.07 3.08 7.25
C LEU A 125 -5.97 2.10 6.78
N VAL A 126 -4.72 2.34 7.21
CA VAL A 126 -3.57 1.49 6.89
C VAL A 126 -3.74 0.11 7.51
N GLU A 127 -4.06 0.02 8.80
CA GLU A 127 -4.28 -1.26 9.47
C GLU A 127 -5.40 -2.06 8.82
N ASP A 128 -6.53 -1.42 8.52
CA ASP A 128 -7.66 -2.07 7.87
C ASP A 128 -7.33 -2.48 6.43
N LEU A 129 -6.55 -1.70 5.69
CA LEU A 129 -6.08 -2.07 4.35
C LEU A 129 -5.26 -3.36 4.41
N LEU A 130 -4.28 -3.42 5.32
CA LEU A 130 -3.40 -4.57 5.48
C LEU A 130 -4.19 -5.79 5.96
N THR A 131 -4.99 -5.64 7.01
CA THR A 131 -5.77 -6.71 7.63
C THR A 131 -6.81 -7.30 6.67
N ASN A 132 -7.59 -6.44 5.99
CA ASN A 132 -8.63 -6.91 5.07
C ASN A 132 -8.07 -7.34 3.70
N GLY A 133 -6.86 -6.90 3.35
CA GLY A 133 -6.19 -7.25 2.12
C GLY A 133 -5.45 -8.58 2.21
N ALA A 134 -4.90 -8.93 3.37
CA ALA A 134 -4.15 -10.15 3.63
C ALA A 134 -4.81 -11.46 3.17
N PRO A 135 -6.13 -11.71 3.35
CA PRO A 135 -6.75 -12.98 2.97
C PRO A 135 -7.11 -13.07 1.48
N LEU A 136 -6.92 -12.01 0.69
CA LEU A 136 -7.41 -11.98 -0.69
C LEU A 136 -6.46 -12.61 -1.72
N PRO A 137 -5.12 -12.43 -1.68
CA PRO A 137 -4.25 -13.00 -2.69
C PRO A 137 -4.35 -14.52 -2.77
N ASP A 138 -4.34 -15.06 -4.00
CA ASP A 138 -4.38 -16.51 -4.22
C ASP A 138 -3.07 -17.19 -3.77
N ASP A 139 -1.94 -16.48 -3.83
CA ASP A 139 -0.67 -16.91 -3.25
C ASP A 139 -0.59 -16.52 -1.77
N ALA A 140 -0.57 -17.51 -0.89
CA ALA A 140 -0.45 -17.32 0.56
C ALA A 140 0.81 -16.53 0.96
N ARG A 141 1.89 -16.59 0.17
CA ARG A 141 3.11 -15.79 0.41
C ARG A 141 2.86 -14.31 0.18
N GLU A 142 2.02 -13.96 -0.79
CA GLU A 142 1.62 -12.58 -1.01
C GLU A 142 0.70 -12.07 0.11
N GLY A 143 -0.27 -12.88 0.54
CA GLY A 143 -1.13 -12.55 1.68
C GLY A 143 -0.35 -12.35 2.98
N ALA A 144 0.68 -13.16 3.22
CA ALA A 144 1.55 -13.07 4.40
C ALA A 144 2.33 -11.74 4.50
N LEU A 145 2.53 -11.01 3.39
CA LEU A 145 3.18 -9.70 3.41
C LEU A 145 2.33 -8.65 4.14
N LEU A 146 1.00 -8.79 4.09
CA LEU A 146 0.04 -7.84 4.67
C LEU A 146 -0.44 -8.26 6.06
N ALA A 147 -0.21 -9.51 6.46
CA ALA A 147 -0.81 -10.07 7.66
C ALA A 147 -0.11 -9.61 8.95
N GLY A 148 -0.90 -9.32 9.98
CA GLY A 148 -0.42 -9.18 11.36
C GLY A 148 0.30 -7.88 11.69
N TRP A 149 0.14 -6.84 10.87
CA TRP A 149 0.68 -5.51 11.13
C TRP A 149 -0.31 -4.66 11.93
N ARG A 150 0.21 -3.91 12.90
CA ARG A 150 -0.54 -2.94 13.70
C ARG A 150 0.23 -1.65 13.85
N PHE A 151 -0.45 -0.53 13.99
CA PHE A 151 0.17 0.75 14.27
C PHE A 151 0.73 0.77 15.70
N GLY A 152 2.04 1.04 15.82
CA GLY A 152 2.71 1.23 17.09
C GLY A 152 2.79 2.71 17.45
N VAL A 153 3.57 3.48 16.67
CA VAL A 153 3.87 4.87 16.98
C VAL A 153 4.19 5.70 15.73
N ARG A 154 3.98 7.02 15.80
CA ARG A 154 4.48 7.97 14.80
C ARG A 154 5.98 8.16 14.98
N ALA A 155 6.75 8.05 13.90
CA ALA A 155 8.15 8.44 13.91
C ALA A 155 8.30 9.96 13.74
N ASP A 156 9.18 10.57 14.52
CA ASP A 156 9.50 12.00 14.38
C ASP A 156 10.62 12.18 13.35
N GLY A 157 10.22 12.14 12.08
CA GLY A 157 11.11 12.25 10.93
C GLY A 157 11.75 10.94 10.47
N LEU A 158 12.27 10.97 9.25
CA LEU A 158 12.76 9.80 8.52
C LEU A 158 13.91 9.10 9.24
N ARG A 159 14.83 9.87 9.83
CA ARG A 159 15.95 9.32 10.60
C ARG A 159 15.46 8.43 11.76
N THR A 160 14.46 8.90 12.51
CA THR A 160 13.88 8.16 13.63
C THR A 160 13.21 6.88 13.15
N ALA A 161 12.48 6.95 12.02
CA ALA A 161 11.85 5.77 11.43
C ALA A 161 12.89 4.72 11.01
N CYS A 162 13.94 5.13 10.28
CA CYS A 162 14.96 4.21 9.80
C CYS A 162 15.79 3.57 10.92
N LEU A 163 15.93 4.22 12.09
CA LEU A 163 16.60 3.60 13.25
C LEU A 163 15.81 2.44 13.86
N ALA A 164 14.48 2.42 13.68
CA ALA A 164 13.62 1.34 14.15
C ALA A 164 13.57 0.14 13.16
N LEU A 165 14.03 0.34 11.92
CA LEU A 165 14.08 -0.67 10.88
C LEU A 165 15.36 -1.50 11.00
N ASP A 166 15.24 -2.81 11.21
CA ASP A 166 16.35 -3.72 11.54
C ASP A 166 16.61 -4.84 10.51
N MET A 167 15.71 -5.02 9.54
CA MET A 167 15.87 -6.03 8.49
C MET A 167 16.91 -5.62 7.42
N PRO A 168 17.65 -6.58 6.84
CA PRO A 168 18.63 -6.30 5.78
C PRO A 168 17.97 -5.83 4.48
N ASP A 169 16.76 -6.31 4.20
CA ASP A 169 15.98 -5.99 3.01
C ASP A 169 14.50 -5.79 3.39
N TYR A 170 13.84 -4.90 2.66
CA TYR A 170 12.43 -4.57 2.80
C TYR A 170 11.70 -4.75 1.47
N ASP A 171 10.52 -5.37 1.51
CA ASP A 171 9.53 -5.27 0.44
C ASP A 171 8.84 -3.90 0.54
N VAL A 172 9.03 -3.06 -0.47
CA VAL A 172 8.40 -1.74 -0.58
C VAL A 172 7.23 -1.83 -1.55
N LEU A 173 6.05 -1.47 -1.07
CA LEU A 173 4.83 -1.37 -1.85
C LEU A 173 4.46 0.11 -1.94
N THR A 174 4.53 0.68 -3.14
CA THR A 174 4.13 2.07 -3.37
C THR A 174 2.79 2.08 -4.07
N LEU A 175 1.84 2.86 -3.54
CA LEU A 175 0.53 3.08 -4.15
C LEU A 175 0.43 4.55 -4.51
N SER A 176 -0.08 4.85 -5.69
CA SER A 176 -0.48 6.22 -6.06
C SER A 176 -1.99 6.25 -6.12
N LEU A 177 -2.58 7.22 -5.42
CA LEU A 177 -4.01 7.29 -5.14
C LEU A 177 -4.61 8.56 -5.74
N ASP A 178 -5.85 8.43 -6.20
CA ASP A 178 -6.74 9.54 -6.48
C ASP A 178 -7.88 9.52 -5.46
N LEU A 179 -8.11 10.68 -4.83
CA LEU A 179 -9.03 10.86 -3.72
C LEU A 179 -10.22 11.71 -4.18
N ALA A 180 -11.44 11.27 -3.83
CA ALA A 180 -12.70 11.95 -4.10
C ALA A 180 -12.83 12.44 -5.56
N ALA A 181 -12.52 11.56 -6.51
CA ALA A 181 -12.60 11.82 -7.95
C ALA A 181 -11.79 13.06 -8.39
N GLY A 182 -10.52 13.12 -7.97
CA GLY A 182 -9.56 14.16 -8.33
C GLY A 182 -9.49 15.36 -7.39
N ALA A 183 -10.15 15.33 -6.24
CA ALA A 183 -10.03 16.40 -5.24
C ALA A 183 -8.66 16.41 -4.54
N GLY A 184 -7.96 15.28 -4.55
CA GLY A 184 -6.58 15.15 -4.08
C GLY A 184 -5.88 13.95 -4.72
N ARG A 185 -4.55 13.96 -4.75
CA ARG A 185 -3.72 12.84 -5.22
C ARG A 185 -2.50 12.72 -4.32
N GLY A 186 -2.17 11.50 -3.92
CA GLY A 186 -1.04 11.22 -3.05
C GLY A 186 -0.77 9.72 -2.94
N GLY A 187 0.25 9.33 -2.19
CA GLY A 187 0.71 7.94 -2.05
C GLY A 187 1.28 7.60 -0.70
#